data_AF-A0A1H8YQI5-F1
#
_entry.id   AF-A0A1H8YQI5-F1
#
_cell.length_a   1.000
_cell.length_b   1.000
_cell.length_c   1.000
_cell.angle_alpha   90.00
_cell.angle_beta   90.00
_cell.angle_gamma   90.00
#
_symmetry.space_group_name_H-M   'P 1'
#
loop_
_entity.id
_entity.type
_entity.pdbx_description
1 polymer ?
#
loop_
_entity_poly.entity_id
_entity_poly.type
_entity_poly.pdbx_seq_one_letter_code
_entity_poly.pdbx_strand_id
1 'polypeptide(L)'
;MSRYREGLTLGEGPRWTDGALWVSDPQKGGIWTDSGGTWAFTPLAAQPNGLWFLPDGRLAGAIMREKRVGIWDGAGFGAYADLSGVATGPLGDMVGDRHGGLYVDDVGYAAQLGEKPRPGRLIHVTPDGRAAVAAEDVEFPNGLAIIDDGRTLVVAETWAQRLTAFTIGAGGQLSDRRLFADLAQVVHPEARPDGICAAAHGVWVCTLSAHAVALVGESGLLARIGTGDGQPVACCLDPAGRLFVTVAETGGRSVLEAVAAKTLKTHVDVHEPGVIR
;
A
#
# COMPACT_ATOMS: atom_id res chain seq x y z
N MET A 1 18.71 0.68 -8.04
CA MET A 1 17.58 1.49 -8.52
C MET A 1 18.12 2.85 -8.97
N SER A 2 17.37 3.61 -9.76
CA SER A 2 17.72 4.99 -10.14
C SER A 2 16.62 5.97 -9.72
N ARG A 3 17.02 7.20 -9.38
CA ARG A 3 16.09 8.27 -8.99
C ARG A 3 15.12 8.57 -10.13
N TYR A 4 13.83 8.53 -9.84
CA TYR A 4 12.75 8.81 -10.78
C TYR A 4 12.12 10.18 -10.52
N ARG A 5 11.64 10.43 -9.30
CA ARG A 5 10.98 11.70 -8.89
C ARG A 5 11.30 12.06 -7.44
N GLU A 6 11.13 13.32 -7.09
CA GLU A 6 11.49 13.88 -5.78
C GLU A 6 10.42 14.86 -5.27
N GLY A 7 10.59 15.32 -4.03
CA GLY A 7 9.81 16.41 -3.44
C GLY A 7 8.56 15.97 -2.67
N LEU A 8 8.37 14.65 -2.52
CA LEU A 8 7.31 14.06 -1.71
C LEU A 8 7.68 14.17 -0.21
N THR A 9 6.66 14.18 0.65
CA THR A 9 6.85 14.08 2.11
C THR A 9 6.69 12.63 2.55
N LEU A 10 5.53 12.01 2.34
CA LEU A 10 5.31 10.57 2.55
C LEU A 10 4.60 9.99 1.32
N GLY A 11 5.36 9.47 0.36
CA GLY A 11 4.80 8.84 -0.83
C GLY A 11 4.18 7.48 -0.52
N GLU A 12 2.88 7.37 -0.70
CA GLU A 12 2.06 6.19 -0.41
C GLU A 12 1.25 5.74 -1.63
N GLY A 13 0.73 4.51 -1.56
CA GLY A 13 -0.20 3.95 -2.55
C GLY A 13 0.15 4.23 -4.02
N PRO A 14 1.41 4.04 -4.48
CA PRO A 14 1.77 4.32 -5.86
C PRO A 14 0.98 3.41 -6.80
N ARG A 15 0.46 3.93 -7.91
CA ARG A 15 -0.26 3.19 -8.94
C ARG A 15 0.17 3.63 -10.32
N TRP A 16 0.37 2.69 -11.22
CA TRP A 16 0.58 2.98 -12.64
C TRP A 16 -0.70 2.73 -13.43
N THR A 17 -1.20 3.74 -14.14
CA THR A 17 -2.30 3.58 -15.09
C THR A 17 -2.09 4.48 -16.30
N ASP A 18 -2.48 4.03 -17.48
CA ASP A 18 -2.51 4.85 -18.70
C ASP A 18 -1.24 5.67 -18.97
N GLY A 19 -0.07 5.08 -18.67
CA GLY A 19 1.23 5.71 -18.88
C GLY A 19 1.61 6.77 -17.84
N ALA A 20 0.89 6.84 -16.72
CA ALA A 20 1.14 7.78 -15.64
C ALA A 20 1.33 7.06 -14.29
N LEU A 21 2.29 7.56 -13.51
CA LEU A 21 2.45 7.20 -12.10
C LEU A 21 1.60 8.14 -11.24
N TRP A 22 0.80 7.58 -10.35
CA TRP A 22 0.02 8.28 -9.33
C TRP A 22 0.56 7.89 -7.96
N VAL A 23 0.72 8.85 -7.05
CA VAL A 23 1.22 8.60 -5.69
C VAL A 23 0.47 9.50 -4.73
N SER A 24 -0.07 8.95 -3.64
CA SER A 24 -0.63 9.80 -2.57
C SER A 24 0.49 10.36 -1.70
N ASP A 25 0.26 11.53 -1.12
CA ASP A 25 1.19 12.15 -0.18
C ASP A 25 0.40 12.70 1.02
N PRO A 26 -0.06 11.83 1.94
CA PRO A 26 -0.89 12.24 3.07
C PRO A 26 -0.20 13.23 4.00
N GLN A 27 1.13 13.22 4.11
CA GLN A 27 1.85 14.21 4.93
C GLN A 27 1.95 15.59 4.24
N LYS A 28 2.15 15.61 2.92
CA LYS A 28 2.12 16.86 2.15
C LYS A 28 0.70 17.38 1.92
N GLY A 29 -0.29 16.48 1.98
CA GLY A 29 -1.71 16.76 1.88
C GLY A 29 -2.23 16.77 0.44
N GLY A 30 -1.88 15.77 -0.38
CA GLY A 30 -2.34 15.72 -1.76
C GLY A 30 -1.98 14.45 -2.53
N ILE A 31 -2.03 14.53 -3.85
CA ILE A 31 -1.58 13.48 -4.76
C ILE A 31 -0.56 14.03 -5.75
N TRP A 32 0.39 13.20 -6.13
CA TRP A 32 1.31 13.44 -7.22
C TRP A 32 0.94 12.61 -8.44
N THR A 33 1.18 13.18 -9.62
CA THR A 33 0.97 12.51 -10.90
C THR A 33 2.15 12.78 -11.83
N ASP A 34 2.54 11.76 -12.58
CA ASP A 34 3.53 11.87 -13.66
C ASP A 34 2.90 11.49 -15.00
N SER A 35 2.09 12.39 -15.55
CA SER A 35 1.49 12.19 -16.88
C SER A 35 2.35 12.87 -17.94
N GLY A 36 2.80 12.12 -18.94
CA GLY A 36 3.64 12.65 -20.02
C GLY A 36 5.00 13.20 -19.58
N GLY A 37 5.53 12.70 -18.44
CA GLY A 37 6.83 13.10 -17.89
C GLY A 37 6.82 14.36 -17.03
N THR A 38 5.66 14.96 -16.77
CA THR A 38 5.52 16.11 -15.87
C THR A 38 5.12 15.67 -14.47
N TRP A 39 5.96 15.98 -13.49
CA TRP A 39 5.68 15.70 -12.07
C TRP A 39 4.83 16.80 -11.44
N ALA A 40 3.52 16.56 -11.33
CA ALA A 40 2.55 17.54 -10.85
C ALA A 40 1.98 17.13 -9.49
N PHE A 41 1.86 18.11 -8.58
CA PHE A 41 1.22 17.95 -7.28
C PHE A 41 -0.15 18.62 -7.25
N THR A 42 -1.16 17.90 -6.78
CA THR A 42 -2.51 18.42 -6.56
C THR A 42 -2.81 18.40 -5.06
N PRO A 43 -2.93 19.58 -4.40
CA PRO A 43 -3.26 19.66 -2.98
C PRO A 43 -4.73 19.31 -2.75
N LEU A 44 -5.01 18.61 -1.65
CA LEU A 44 -6.34 18.10 -1.31
C LEU A 44 -6.72 18.42 0.14
N ALA A 45 -7.98 18.77 0.34
CA ALA A 45 -8.54 18.93 1.68
C ALA A 45 -8.68 17.57 2.39
N ALA A 46 -9.21 16.58 1.67
CA ALA A 46 -9.35 15.19 2.13
C ALA A 46 -8.23 14.34 1.53
N GLN A 47 -7.38 13.79 2.38
CA GLN A 47 -6.11 13.18 1.98
C GLN A 47 -6.25 11.66 1.87
N PRO A 48 -6.05 11.07 0.69
CA PRO A 48 -5.98 9.62 0.56
C PRO A 48 -4.66 9.10 1.13
N ASN A 49 -4.68 7.88 1.67
CA ASN A 49 -3.48 7.09 1.93
C ASN A 49 -3.32 6.04 0.81
N GLY A 50 -4.22 5.06 0.71
CA GLY A 50 -4.30 4.16 -0.44
C GLY A 50 -4.97 4.77 -1.67
N LEU A 51 -4.56 4.30 -2.85
CA LEU A 51 -5.17 4.61 -4.15
C LEU A 51 -5.48 3.32 -4.91
N TRP A 52 -6.55 3.30 -5.71
CA TRP A 52 -6.80 2.20 -6.64
C TRP A 52 -7.62 2.64 -7.85
N PHE A 53 -7.32 2.11 -9.04
CA PHE A 53 -8.14 2.33 -10.22
C PHE A 53 -9.18 1.22 -10.35
N LEU A 54 -10.46 1.61 -10.31
CA LEU A 54 -11.57 0.69 -10.53
C LEU A 54 -11.58 0.18 -11.99
N PRO A 55 -12.24 -0.95 -12.28
CA PRO A 55 -12.34 -1.50 -13.64
C PRO A 55 -12.95 -0.53 -14.67
N ASP A 56 -13.73 0.46 -14.22
CA ASP A 56 -14.31 1.51 -15.06
C ASP A 56 -13.40 2.74 -15.24
N GLY A 57 -12.16 2.68 -14.73
CA GLY A 57 -11.16 3.74 -14.84
C GLY A 57 -11.24 4.82 -13.77
N ARG A 58 -12.24 4.80 -12.88
CA ARG A 58 -12.33 5.77 -11.79
C ARG A 58 -11.23 5.54 -10.75
N LEU A 59 -10.60 6.61 -10.29
CA LEU A 59 -9.63 6.55 -9.19
C LEU A 59 -10.36 6.60 -7.84
N ALA A 60 -10.20 5.56 -7.05
CA ALA A 60 -10.63 5.47 -5.66
C ALA A 60 -9.48 5.84 -4.71
N GLY A 61 -9.83 6.43 -3.56
CA GLY A 61 -8.88 6.79 -2.51
C GLY A 61 -9.39 6.48 -1.11
N ALA A 62 -8.53 5.92 -0.25
CA ALA A 62 -8.83 5.62 1.15
C ALA A 62 -8.57 6.88 1.96
N ILE A 63 -9.63 7.59 2.35
CA ILE A 63 -9.51 8.84 3.07
C ILE A 63 -9.27 8.53 4.55
N MET A 64 -7.99 8.32 4.88
CA MET A 64 -7.46 7.72 6.11
C MET A 64 -8.20 8.17 7.39
N ARG A 65 -8.32 9.48 7.59
CA ARG A 65 -8.85 10.08 8.83
C ARG A 65 -10.37 10.21 8.85
N GLU A 66 -10.99 10.21 7.66
CA GLU A 66 -12.44 10.32 7.52
C GLU A 66 -13.13 8.95 7.47
N LYS A 67 -12.35 7.85 7.48
CA LYS A 67 -12.86 6.47 7.48
C LYS A 67 -13.87 6.25 6.35
N ARG A 68 -13.51 6.64 5.14
CA ARG A 68 -14.33 6.45 3.94
C ARG A 68 -13.47 6.17 2.72
N VAL A 69 -14.09 5.56 1.71
CA VAL A 69 -13.57 5.55 0.35
C VAL A 69 -14.22 6.69 -0.42
N GLY A 70 -13.42 7.39 -1.22
CA GLY A 70 -13.91 8.38 -2.17
C GLY A 70 -13.50 8.11 -3.60
N ILE A 71 -14.21 8.72 -4.55
CA ILE A 71 -13.89 8.72 -5.98
C ILE A 71 -13.38 10.09 -6.40
N TRP A 72 -12.29 10.09 -7.16
CA TRP A 72 -11.69 11.26 -7.77
C TRP A 72 -12.62 11.92 -8.79
N ASP A 73 -12.83 13.23 -8.65
CA ASP A 73 -13.65 14.04 -9.57
C ASP A 73 -12.83 15.03 -10.44
N GLY A 74 -11.49 14.98 -10.34
CA GLY A 74 -10.58 15.94 -10.99
C GLY A 74 -10.03 17.01 -10.06
N ALA A 75 -10.64 17.24 -8.90
CA ALA A 75 -10.19 18.21 -7.91
C ALA A 75 -10.12 17.66 -6.47
N GLY A 76 -10.88 16.61 -6.17
CA GLY A 76 -10.93 15.96 -4.87
C GLY A 76 -11.59 14.60 -4.90
N PHE A 77 -11.88 14.07 -3.70
CA PHE A 77 -12.49 12.76 -3.52
C PHE A 77 -13.92 12.88 -2.97
N GLY A 78 -14.91 12.77 -3.85
CA GLY A 78 -16.32 12.67 -3.51
C GLY A 78 -16.64 11.35 -2.78
N ALA A 79 -17.72 11.30 -2.00
CA ALA A 79 -18.06 10.11 -1.21
C ALA A 79 -18.40 8.89 -2.10
N TYR A 80 -17.95 7.70 -1.69
CA TYR A 80 -18.27 6.42 -2.35
C TYR A 80 -18.78 5.37 -1.38
N ALA A 81 -18.06 5.18 -0.26
CA ALA A 81 -18.44 4.26 0.79
C ALA A 81 -18.05 4.83 2.15
N ASP A 82 -18.98 4.80 3.11
CA ASP A 82 -18.72 5.13 4.50
C ASP A 82 -18.27 3.87 5.25
N LEU A 83 -17.08 3.92 5.84
CA LEU A 83 -16.50 2.83 6.61
C LEU A 83 -16.50 3.14 8.11
N SER A 84 -17.01 4.29 8.56
CA SER A 84 -16.95 4.73 9.96
C SER A 84 -17.64 3.77 10.93
N GLY A 85 -18.65 3.03 10.48
CA GLY A 85 -19.35 2.00 11.25
C GLY A 85 -18.59 0.67 11.40
N VAL A 86 -17.55 0.43 10.59
CA VAL A 86 -16.79 -0.83 10.56
C VAL A 86 -15.29 -0.65 10.83
N ALA A 87 -14.73 0.53 10.55
CA ALA A 87 -13.32 0.85 10.78
C ALA A 87 -13.06 1.31 12.21
N THR A 88 -12.08 0.69 12.85
CA THR A 88 -11.66 0.94 14.23
C THR A 88 -10.55 1.98 14.34
N GLY A 89 -9.62 2.01 13.39
CA GLY A 89 -8.52 2.95 13.28
C GLY A 89 -8.48 3.69 11.93
N PRO A 90 -7.33 4.31 11.61
CA PRO A 90 -7.11 4.95 10.32
C PRO A 90 -7.06 3.92 9.18
N LEU A 91 -7.58 4.29 8.00
CA LEU A 91 -7.45 3.45 6.80
C LEU A 91 -6.04 3.54 6.21
N GLY A 92 -5.51 2.41 5.72
CA GLY A 92 -4.20 2.32 5.10
C GLY A 92 -4.28 2.37 3.57
N ASP A 93 -3.85 1.30 2.92
CA ASP A 93 -3.89 1.07 1.48
C ASP A 93 -5.21 0.40 1.00
N MET A 94 -5.33 0.14 -0.31
CA MET A 94 -6.44 -0.61 -0.89
C MET A 94 -6.04 -1.36 -2.17
N VAL A 95 -6.79 -2.43 -2.44
CA VAL A 95 -6.72 -3.20 -3.69
C VAL A 95 -8.12 -3.58 -4.14
N GLY A 96 -8.38 -3.52 -5.45
CA GLY A 96 -9.66 -3.90 -6.03
C GLY A 96 -9.65 -5.25 -6.73
N ASP A 97 -10.75 -5.96 -6.64
CA ASP A 97 -10.98 -7.18 -7.41
C ASP A 97 -11.49 -6.88 -8.83
N ARG A 98 -11.53 -7.91 -9.68
CA ARG A 98 -12.00 -7.81 -11.07
C ARG A 98 -13.50 -7.48 -11.21
N HIS A 99 -14.26 -7.59 -10.12
CA HIS A 99 -15.69 -7.30 -10.06
C HIS A 99 -15.98 -5.88 -9.58
N GLY A 100 -14.94 -5.10 -9.24
CA GLY A 100 -15.03 -3.72 -8.76
C GLY A 100 -15.24 -3.61 -7.24
N GLY A 101 -15.14 -4.72 -6.50
CA GLY A 101 -15.02 -4.69 -5.05
C GLY A 101 -13.66 -4.16 -4.63
N LEU A 102 -13.58 -3.54 -3.45
CA LEU A 102 -12.32 -3.06 -2.86
C LEU A 102 -12.09 -3.73 -1.52
N TYR A 103 -10.89 -4.23 -1.30
CA TYR A 103 -10.36 -4.52 0.02
C TYR A 103 -9.56 -3.31 0.50
N VAL A 104 -9.91 -2.82 1.68
CA VAL A 104 -9.30 -1.67 2.34
C VAL A 104 -8.84 -2.14 3.70
N ASP A 105 -7.60 -1.84 4.08
CA ASP A 105 -7.14 -2.11 5.42
C ASP A 105 -7.48 -0.96 6.39
N ASP A 106 -7.66 -1.36 7.64
CA ASP A 106 -7.80 -0.49 8.79
C ASP A 106 -6.71 -0.89 9.78
N VAL A 107 -5.84 0.05 10.12
CA VAL A 107 -4.66 -0.17 10.96
C VAL A 107 -5.02 -0.46 12.43
N GLY A 108 -6.25 -0.13 12.86
CA GLY A 108 -6.78 -0.40 14.19
C GLY A 108 -6.46 0.66 15.26
N TYR A 109 -5.39 1.43 15.08
CA TYR A 109 -4.99 2.53 15.97
C TYR A 109 -4.06 3.54 15.29
N ALA A 110 -4.01 4.76 15.80
CA ALA A 110 -3.12 5.81 15.29
C ALA A 110 -1.75 5.74 15.99
N ALA A 111 -0.83 4.90 15.49
CA ALA A 111 0.50 4.71 16.04
C ALA A 111 1.31 6.02 16.16
N GLN A 112 1.23 6.89 15.15
CA GLN A 112 1.88 8.20 15.12
C GLN A 112 1.39 9.17 16.21
N LEU A 113 0.23 8.90 16.81
CA LEU A 113 -0.32 9.67 17.93
C LEU A 113 -0.05 8.99 19.29
N GLY A 114 0.68 7.87 19.31
CA GLY A 114 0.97 7.12 20.53
C GLY A 114 -0.24 6.37 21.09
N GLU A 115 -1.27 6.10 20.28
CA GLU A 115 -2.39 5.28 20.71
C GLU A 115 -1.95 3.86 21.09
N LYS A 116 -2.68 3.23 22.01
CA LYS A 116 -2.41 1.86 22.42
C LYS A 116 -2.60 0.89 21.23
N PRO A 117 -1.63 0.01 20.95
CA PRO A 117 -1.75 -0.97 19.89
C PRO A 117 -2.98 -1.86 20.03
N ARG A 118 -3.66 -2.07 18.91
CA ARG A 118 -4.79 -2.99 18.73
C ARG A 118 -4.72 -3.59 17.34
N PRO A 119 -5.13 -4.85 17.16
CA PRO A 119 -5.25 -5.43 15.82
C PRO A 119 -6.20 -4.59 14.95
N GLY A 120 -5.85 -4.53 13.67
CA GLY A 120 -6.63 -3.92 12.61
C GLY A 120 -7.59 -4.89 11.93
N ARG A 121 -8.17 -4.44 10.82
CA ARG A 121 -9.18 -5.15 10.04
C ARG A 121 -8.87 -5.07 8.55
N LEU A 122 -9.42 -6.02 7.80
CA LEU A 122 -9.68 -5.87 6.37
C LEU A 122 -11.17 -5.63 6.17
N ILE A 123 -11.50 -4.62 5.38
CA ILE A 123 -12.87 -4.22 5.06
C ILE A 123 -13.08 -4.44 3.57
N HIS A 124 -14.17 -5.12 3.21
CA HIS A 124 -14.59 -5.25 1.82
C HIS A 124 -15.70 -4.25 1.51
N VAL A 125 -15.51 -3.49 0.43
CA VAL A 125 -16.48 -2.53 -0.11
C VAL A 125 -16.98 -3.06 -1.45
N THR A 126 -18.29 -3.26 -1.56
CA THR A 126 -18.92 -3.71 -2.80
C THR A 126 -18.95 -2.60 -3.87
N PRO A 127 -19.16 -2.93 -5.16
CA PRO A 127 -19.26 -1.93 -6.24
C PRO A 127 -20.37 -0.88 -6.05
N ASP A 128 -21.36 -1.15 -5.20
CA ASP A 128 -22.43 -0.21 -4.83
C ASP A 128 -22.18 0.50 -3.49
N GLY A 129 -20.96 0.42 -2.97
CA GLY A 129 -20.50 1.22 -1.83
C GLY A 129 -20.86 0.66 -0.46
N ARG A 130 -21.36 -0.58 -0.34
CA ARG A 130 -21.61 -1.21 0.97
C ARG A 130 -20.32 -1.76 1.54
N ALA A 131 -20.03 -1.42 2.79
CA ALA A 131 -18.85 -1.88 3.50
C ALA A 131 -19.18 -2.95 4.55
N ALA A 132 -18.36 -3.98 4.65
CA ALA A 132 -18.42 -4.99 5.70
C ALA A 132 -17.02 -5.44 6.11
N VAL A 133 -16.86 -5.85 7.36
CA VAL A 133 -15.60 -6.46 7.82
C VAL A 133 -15.40 -7.80 7.09
N ALA A 134 -14.27 -7.93 6.40
CA ALA A 134 -13.86 -9.13 5.69
C ALA A 134 -12.91 -10.00 6.52
N ALA A 135 -12.09 -9.39 7.37
CA ALA A 135 -11.23 -10.07 8.33
C ALA A 135 -10.96 -9.20 9.55
N GLU A 136 -11.00 -9.80 10.74
CA GLU A 136 -10.60 -9.20 12.03
C GLU A 136 -9.18 -9.63 12.42
N ASP A 137 -8.62 -9.04 13.47
CA ASP A 137 -7.37 -9.50 14.08
C ASP A 137 -6.19 -9.60 13.09
N VAL A 138 -5.95 -8.51 12.36
CA VAL A 138 -4.81 -8.37 11.43
C VAL A 138 -3.80 -7.40 12.05
N GLU A 139 -2.55 -7.81 12.25
CA GLU A 139 -1.55 -7.07 13.01
C GLU A 139 -0.95 -5.92 12.19
N PHE A 140 -1.52 -4.72 12.35
CA PHE A 140 -1.11 -3.49 11.66
C PHE A 140 -1.00 -3.74 10.15
N PRO A 141 -2.15 -4.02 9.49
CA PRO A 141 -2.15 -4.21 8.06
C PRO A 141 -1.62 -2.96 7.35
N ASN A 142 -0.99 -3.17 6.20
CA ASN A 142 -0.60 -2.14 5.25
C ASN A 142 -0.93 -2.62 3.83
N GLY A 143 0.07 -2.76 2.97
CA GLY A 143 -0.12 -3.08 1.55
C GLY A 143 -0.96 -4.33 1.34
N LEU A 144 -1.80 -4.27 0.30
CA LEU A 144 -2.62 -5.37 -0.16
C LEU A 144 -2.33 -5.68 -1.63
N ALA A 145 -2.33 -6.97 -1.97
CA ALA A 145 -2.20 -7.43 -3.35
C ALA A 145 -3.14 -8.60 -3.60
N ILE A 146 -3.72 -8.64 -4.80
CA ILE A 146 -4.49 -9.79 -5.26
C ILE A 146 -3.65 -10.54 -6.29
N ILE A 147 -3.47 -11.85 -6.07
CA ILE A 147 -2.69 -12.76 -6.92
C ILE A 147 -3.54 -13.96 -7.35
N ASP A 148 -2.93 -14.92 -8.05
CA ASP A 148 -3.57 -16.16 -8.52
C ASP A 148 -4.84 -15.91 -9.32
N ASP A 149 -4.76 -15.00 -10.31
CA ASP A 149 -5.88 -14.58 -11.16
C ASP A 149 -7.12 -14.10 -10.38
N GLY A 150 -6.92 -13.47 -9.23
CA GLY A 150 -8.02 -12.95 -8.43
C GLY A 150 -8.50 -13.87 -7.31
N ARG A 151 -7.80 -14.99 -7.05
CA ARG A 151 -8.24 -16.00 -6.06
C ARG A 151 -7.64 -15.80 -4.68
N THR A 152 -6.52 -15.08 -4.56
CA THR A 152 -5.81 -14.92 -3.29
C THR A 152 -5.59 -13.45 -2.99
N LEU A 153 -6.05 -13.00 -1.82
CA LEU A 153 -5.67 -11.71 -1.24
C LEU A 153 -4.46 -11.93 -0.34
N VAL A 154 -3.41 -11.15 -0.53
CA VAL A 154 -2.23 -11.09 0.34
C VAL A 154 -2.22 -9.74 1.04
N VAL A 155 -1.95 -9.74 2.35
CA VAL A 155 -1.80 -8.55 3.18
C VAL A 155 -0.45 -8.55 3.88
N ALA A 156 0.20 -7.38 3.93
CA ALA A 156 1.35 -7.13 4.79
C ALA A 156 0.92 -6.84 6.22
N GLU A 157 1.43 -7.61 7.20
CA GLU A 157 1.24 -7.35 8.63
C GLU A 157 2.55 -6.83 9.23
N THR A 158 2.64 -5.50 9.41
CA THR A 158 3.91 -4.81 9.72
C THR A 158 4.54 -5.30 11.02
N TRP A 159 3.74 -5.45 12.09
CA TRP A 159 4.26 -5.87 13.39
C TRP A 159 4.41 -7.38 13.56
N ALA A 160 3.65 -8.16 12.78
CA ALA A 160 3.83 -9.61 12.73
C ALA A 160 4.97 -10.04 11.78
N GLN A 161 5.59 -9.10 11.06
CA GLN A 161 6.72 -9.33 10.14
C GLN A 161 6.42 -10.45 9.12
N ARG A 162 5.19 -10.47 8.61
CA ARG A 162 4.72 -11.53 7.72
C ARG A 162 3.81 -11.00 6.62
N LEU A 163 3.68 -11.82 5.60
CA LEU A 163 2.61 -11.76 4.63
C LEU A 163 1.57 -12.83 4.98
N THR A 164 0.31 -12.45 5.04
CA THR A 164 -0.82 -13.36 5.26
C THR A 164 -1.67 -13.43 4.01
N ALA A 165 -2.07 -14.63 3.63
CA ALA A 165 -2.95 -14.87 2.50
C ALA A 165 -4.35 -15.28 2.96
N PHE A 166 -5.34 -14.94 2.13
CA PHE A 166 -6.73 -15.36 2.23
C PHE A 166 -7.22 -15.81 0.86
N THR A 167 -8.06 -16.84 0.84
CA THR A 167 -8.81 -17.23 -0.36
C THR A 167 -10.01 -16.30 -0.54
N ILE A 168 -10.13 -15.73 -1.74
CA ILE A 168 -11.24 -14.88 -2.16
C ILE A 168 -12.37 -15.77 -2.72
N GLY A 169 -13.48 -15.79 -2.00
CA GLY A 169 -14.71 -16.50 -2.37
C GLY A 169 -15.70 -15.61 -3.12
N ALA A 170 -16.91 -16.16 -3.32
CA ALA A 170 -17.99 -15.42 -3.96
C ALA A 170 -18.35 -14.15 -3.19
N GLY A 171 -18.62 -13.06 -3.92
CA GLY A 171 -18.98 -11.77 -3.34
C GLY A 171 -17.87 -11.10 -2.52
N GLY A 172 -16.62 -11.53 -2.69
CA GLY A 172 -15.45 -10.97 -2.00
C GLY A 172 -15.24 -11.51 -0.58
N GLN A 173 -15.92 -12.58 -0.18
CA GLN A 173 -15.72 -13.19 1.14
C GLN A 173 -14.31 -13.76 1.28
N LEU A 174 -13.65 -13.47 2.41
CA LEU A 174 -12.33 -14.02 2.71
C LEU A 174 -12.46 -15.30 3.54
N SER A 175 -11.64 -16.28 3.21
CA SER A 175 -11.57 -17.57 3.91
C SER A 175 -10.12 -18.09 3.90
N ASP A 176 -9.87 -19.21 4.56
CA ASP A 176 -8.56 -19.89 4.52
C ASP A 176 -7.37 -18.95 4.81
N ARG A 177 -7.45 -18.25 5.94
CA ARG A 177 -6.34 -17.41 6.43
C ARG A 177 -5.12 -18.30 6.65
N ARG A 178 -4.03 -18.00 5.96
CA ARG A 178 -2.78 -18.77 6.05
C ARG A 178 -1.56 -17.87 5.96
N LEU A 179 -0.45 -18.32 6.55
CA LEU A 179 0.84 -17.66 6.36
C LEU A 179 1.23 -17.78 4.88
N PHE A 180 1.47 -16.64 4.23
CA PHE A 180 2.06 -16.61 2.89
C PHE A 180 3.58 -16.62 2.98
N ALA A 181 4.16 -15.78 3.85
CA ALA A 181 5.60 -15.78 4.11
C ALA A 181 5.93 -15.17 5.48
N ASP A 182 6.87 -15.78 6.19
CA ASP A 182 7.54 -15.19 7.36
C ASP A 182 8.73 -14.35 6.87
N LEU A 183 8.58 -13.02 6.88
CA LEU A 183 9.60 -12.12 6.32
C LEU A 183 10.82 -11.99 7.24
N ALA A 184 10.64 -12.21 8.55
CA ALA A 184 11.76 -12.28 9.49
C ALA A 184 12.70 -13.44 9.13
N GLN A 185 12.13 -14.56 8.67
CA GLN A 185 12.90 -15.72 8.23
C GLN A 185 13.43 -15.61 6.80
N VAL A 186 12.60 -15.20 5.83
CA VAL A 186 12.98 -15.29 4.41
C VAL A 186 13.66 -14.03 3.87
N VAL A 187 13.48 -12.86 4.50
CA VAL A 187 14.08 -11.59 4.04
C VAL A 187 15.16 -11.10 5.01
N HIS A 188 14.77 -10.79 6.25
CA HIS A 188 15.66 -10.24 7.27
C HIS A 188 14.95 -10.22 8.64
N PRO A 189 15.62 -10.46 9.78
CA PRO A 189 14.99 -10.46 11.11
C PRO A 189 14.24 -9.17 11.49
N GLU A 190 14.59 -8.05 10.87
CA GLU A 190 13.93 -6.74 11.07
C GLU A 190 13.00 -6.35 9.91
N ALA A 191 12.67 -7.28 9.00
CA ALA A 191 11.80 -7.01 7.86
C ALA A 191 10.37 -6.70 8.33
N ARG A 192 10.07 -5.40 8.41
CA ARG A 192 8.73 -4.87 8.67
C ARG A 192 8.09 -4.49 7.34
N PRO A 193 7.09 -5.25 6.86
CA PRO A 193 6.47 -4.98 5.58
C PRO A 193 5.56 -3.74 5.65
N ASP A 194 5.46 -3.04 4.54
CA ASP A 194 4.58 -1.89 4.35
C ASP A 194 3.78 -2.07 3.04
N GLY A 195 3.95 -1.21 2.04
CA GLY A 195 3.29 -1.35 0.74
C GLY A 195 3.79 -2.57 -0.05
N ILE A 196 2.84 -3.24 -0.72
CA ILE A 196 3.11 -4.41 -1.58
C ILE A 196 2.44 -4.24 -2.94
N CYS A 197 2.93 -4.93 -3.95
CA CYS A 197 2.22 -5.05 -5.23
C CYS A 197 2.32 -6.46 -5.82
N ALA A 198 1.28 -6.87 -6.54
CA ALA A 198 1.22 -8.16 -7.20
C ALA A 198 2.31 -8.28 -8.29
N ALA A 199 2.87 -9.47 -8.43
CA ALA A 199 3.81 -9.84 -9.47
C ALA A 199 3.47 -11.23 -10.02
N ALA A 200 4.04 -11.61 -11.16
CA ALA A 200 3.70 -12.86 -11.85
C ALA A 200 3.89 -14.15 -11.00
N HIS A 201 4.80 -14.12 -10.03
CA HIS A 201 5.16 -15.29 -9.21
C HIS A 201 5.07 -15.01 -7.70
N GLY A 202 4.30 -14.00 -7.29
CA GLY A 202 4.17 -13.62 -5.89
C GLY A 202 3.87 -12.14 -5.71
N VAL A 203 4.47 -11.53 -4.69
CA VAL A 203 4.30 -10.11 -4.39
C VAL A 203 5.65 -9.43 -4.17
N TRP A 204 5.81 -8.23 -4.70
CA TRP A 204 6.85 -7.32 -4.23
C TRP A 204 6.41 -6.73 -2.89
N VAL A 205 7.30 -6.71 -1.92
CA VAL A 205 7.07 -6.17 -0.57
C VAL A 205 8.17 -5.17 -0.23
N CYS A 206 7.76 -3.95 0.12
CA CYS A 206 8.63 -2.96 0.72
C CYS A 206 8.88 -3.32 2.18
N THR A 207 10.15 -3.55 2.56
CA THR A 207 10.53 -3.89 3.94
C THR A 207 11.29 -2.72 4.57
N LEU A 208 10.57 -1.92 5.36
CA LEU A 208 11.02 -0.63 5.90
C LEU A 208 12.40 -0.74 6.57
N SER A 209 12.46 -1.46 7.70
CA SER A 209 13.66 -1.54 8.54
C SER A 209 14.72 -2.52 8.01
N ALA A 210 14.42 -3.27 6.95
CA ALA A 210 15.40 -4.12 6.26
C ALA A 210 16.00 -3.46 5.01
N HIS A 211 15.62 -2.20 4.73
CA HIS A 211 16.16 -1.36 3.66
C HIS A 211 16.20 -2.06 2.30
N ALA A 212 15.12 -2.79 2.00
CA ALA A 212 15.03 -3.57 0.78
C ALA A 212 13.59 -3.75 0.30
N VAL A 213 13.45 -3.93 -1.00
CA VAL A 213 12.22 -4.45 -1.62
C VAL A 213 12.48 -5.89 -2.01
N ALA A 214 11.61 -6.80 -1.58
CA ALA A 214 11.76 -8.23 -1.82
C ALA A 214 10.62 -8.74 -2.71
N LEU A 215 10.92 -9.64 -3.65
CA LEU A 215 9.91 -10.42 -4.36
C LEU A 215 9.76 -11.74 -3.63
N VAL A 216 8.58 -12.01 -3.10
CA VAL A 216 8.30 -13.21 -2.32
C VAL A 216 7.17 -13.99 -2.99
N GLY A 217 7.45 -15.25 -3.30
CA GLY A 217 6.45 -16.22 -3.77
C GLY A 217 6.18 -17.29 -2.71
N GLU A 218 5.33 -18.26 -3.02
CA GLU A 218 5.00 -19.36 -2.10
C GLU A 218 6.22 -20.22 -1.73
N SER A 219 7.23 -20.29 -2.60
CA SER A 219 8.48 -21.00 -2.34
C SER A 219 9.50 -20.19 -1.52
N GLY A 220 9.16 -18.97 -1.09
CA GLY A 220 10.03 -18.07 -0.33
C GLY A 220 10.56 -16.87 -1.14
N LEU A 221 11.75 -16.39 -0.77
CA LEU A 221 12.39 -15.23 -1.38
C LEU A 221 12.84 -15.53 -2.82
N LEU A 222 12.37 -14.76 -3.79
CA LEU A 222 12.71 -14.88 -5.21
C LEU A 222 13.70 -13.81 -5.67
N ALA A 223 13.61 -12.60 -5.12
CA ALA A 223 14.56 -11.51 -5.40
C ALA A 223 14.59 -10.50 -4.25
N ARG A 224 15.69 -9.77 -4.12
CA ARG A 224 15.85 -8.69 -3.14
C ARG A 224 16.64 -7.54 -3.74
N ILE A 225 16.14 -6.32 -3.59
CA ILE A 225 16.75 -5.08 -4.10
C ILE A 225 16.97 -4.15 -2.91
N GLY A 226 18.23 -3.81 -2.60
CA GLY A 226 18.55 -2.87 -1.54
C GLY A 226 18.25 -1.41 -1.92
N THR A 227 17.85 -0.61 -0.94
CA THR A 227 17.57 0.82 -1.07
C THR A 227 18.64 1.71 -0.39
N GLY A 228 19.81 1.14 -0.08
CA GLY A 228 20.84 1.83 0.69
C GLY A 228 20.35 2.14 2.10
N ASP A 229 20.51 3.38 2.55
CA ASP A 229 20.02 3.83 3.87
C ASP A 229 18.53 4.22 3.86
N GLY A 230 17.90 4.26 2.67
CA GLY A 230 16.48 4.60 2.53
C GLY A 230 15.56 3.47 2.98
N GLN A 231 14.40 3.80 3.53
CA GLN A 231 13.37 2.83 3.92
C GLN A 231 12.29 2.79 2.84
N PRO A 232 12.11 1.68 2.09
CA PRO A 232 11.07 1.60 1.07
C PRO A 232 9.70 1.54 1.73
N VAL A 233 8.79 2.41 1.31
CA VAL A 233 7.45 2.57 1.89
C VAL A 233 6.42 1.80 1.06
N ALA A 234 6.28 2.11 -0.22
CA ALA A 234 5.31 1.43 -1.08
C ALA A 234 5.83 1.24 -2.51
N CYS A 235 5.22 0.34 -3.27
CA CYS A 235 5.66 0.04 -4.63
C CYS A 235 4.53 -0.31 -5.60
N CYS A 236 4.79 -0.15 -6.89
CA CYS A 236 3.95 -0.65 -7.96
C CYS A 236 4.77 -1.02 -9.20
N LEU A 237 4.19 -1.84 -10.06
CA LEU A 237 4.73 -2.16 -11.38
C LEU A 237 4.04 -1.36 -12.47
N ASP A 238 4.77 -1.02 -13.52
CA ASP A 238 4.16 -0.66 -14.81
C ASP A 238 3.98 -1.89 -15.73
N PRO A 239 3.31 -1.76 -16.88
CA PRO A 239 3.12 -2.87 -17.82
C PRO A 239 4.42 -3.45 -18.41
N ALA A 240 5.53 -2.71 -18.38
CA ALA A 240 6.83 -3.21 -18.82
C ALA A 240 7.57 -3.99 -17.72
N GLY A 241 7.02 -4.04 -16.50
CA GLY A 241 7.63 -4.69 -15.35
C GLY A 241 8.66 -3.84 -14.63
N ARG A 242 8.71 -2.52 -14.89
CA ARG A 242 9.52 -1.60 -14.09
C ARG A 242 8.88 -1.42 -12.72
N LEU A 243 9.69 -1.55 -11.68
CA LEU A 243 9.26 -1.42 -10.29
C LEU A 243 9.54 0.01 -9.81
N PHE A 244 8.47 0.72 -9.49
CA PHE A 244 8.50 2.05 -8.88
C PHE A 244 8.35 1.89 -7.37
N VAL A 245 9.19 2.56 -6.61
CA VAL A 245 9.24 2.44 -5.14
C VAL A 245 9.32 3.83 -4.53
N THR A 246 8.42 4.15 -3.62
CA THR A 246 8.58 5.31 -2.74
C THR A 246 9.57 4.96 -1.64
N VAL A 247 10.60 5.77 -1.46
CA VAL A 247 11.69 5.52 -0.51
C VAL A 247 11.79 6.71 0.44
N ALA A 248 11.76 6.41 1.73
CA ALA A 248 11.86 7.37 2.82
C ALA A 248 13.31 7.63 3.23
N GLU A 249 13.66 8.90 3.31
CA GLU A 249 14.90 9.41 3.89
C GLU A 249 14.60 9.89 5.32
N THR A 250 14.98 9.09 6.32
CA THR A 250 14.61 9.33 7.73
C THR A 250 15.75 9.87 8.60
N GLY A 251 16.98 9.93 8.07
CA GLY A 251 18.16 10.30 8.84
C GLY A 251 18.47 9.32 9.99
N GLY A 252 18.18 8.02 9.78
CA GLY A 252 18.42 6.96 10.76
C GLY A 252 17.27 6.70 11.74
N ARG A 253 16.18 7.46 11.68
CA ARG A 253 14.95 7.20 12.47
C ARG A 253 14.09 6.14 11.80
N SER A 254 13.14 5.56 12.51
CA SER A 254 12.03 4.85 11.86
C SER A 254 11.12 5.82 11.07
N VAL A 255 10.40 5.31 10.07
CA VAL A 255 9.40 6.13 9.34
C VAL A 255 8.38 6.75 10.30
N LEU A 256 7.85 5.98 11.27
CA LEU A 256 6.88 6.50 12.25
C LEU A 256 7.42 7.69 13.07
N GLU A 257 8.67 7.60 13.55
CA GLU A 257 9.31 8.70 14.29
C GLU A 257 9.54 9.92 13.39
N ALA A 258 9.97 9.71 12.15
CA ALA A 258 10.19 10.79 11.19
C ALA A 258 8.88 11.49 10.76
N VAL A 259 7.79 10.72 10.65
CA VAL A 259 6.43 11.25 10.44
C VAL A 259 5.98 12.08 11.64
N ALA A 260 6.08 11.54 12.85
CA ALA A 260 5.70 12.26 14.07
C ALA A 260 6.49 13.56 14.26
N ALA A 261 7.79 13.54 13.90
CA ALA A 261 8.66 14.71 13.95
C ALA A 261 8.51 15.67 12.76
N LYS A 262 7.71 15.33 11.74
CA LYS A 262 7.55 16.09 10.49
C LYS A 262 8.88 16.37 9.77
N THR A 263 9.80 15.40 9.82
CA THR A 263 11.12 15.50 9.18
C THR A 263 11.26 14.60 7.96
N LEU A 264 10.27 13.74 7.71
CA LEU A 264 10.30 12.77 6.62
C LEU A 264 10.36 13.47 5.25
N LYS A 265 11.21 12.96 4.38
CA LYS A 265 11.18 13.23 2.95
C LYS A 265 11.15 11.90 2.22
N THR A 266 10.45 11.87 1.09
CA THR A 266 10.42 10.69 0.23
C THR A 266 10.73 11.07 -1.22
N HIS A 267 11.22 10.10 -1.96
CA HIS A 267 11.42 10.16 -3.40
C HIS A 267 10.89 8.88 -4.04
N VAL A 268 10.75 8.88 -5.36
CA VAL A 268 10.45 7.67 -6.13
C VAL A 268 11.73 7.22 -6.80
N ASP A 269 12.10 5.96 -6.59
CA ASP A 269 13.13 5.27 -7.35
C ASP A 269 12.47 4.26 -8.31
N VAL A 270 13.13 3.98 -9.43
CA VAL A 270 12.71 2.98 -10.40
C VAL A 270 13.77 1.89 -10.55
N HIS A 271 13.32 0.65 -10.72
CA HIS A 271 14.15 -0.51 -11.02
C HIS A 271 13.68 -1.15 -12.34
N GLU A 272 14.64 -1.34 -13.24
CA GLU A 272 14.40 -1.97 -14.54
C GLU A 272 14.32 -3.50 -14.41
N PRO A 273 13.39 -4.17 -15.12
CA PRO A 273 13.25 -5.61 -15.06
C PRO A 273 14.53 -6.33 -15.50
N GLY A 274 14.81 -7.47 -14.85
CA GLY A 274 15.96 -8.32 -15.17
C GLY A 274 17.32 -7.81 -14.67
N VAL A 275 17.38 -6.66 -13.99
CA VAL A 275 18.62 -6.11 -13.42
C VAL A 275 18.74 -6.49 -11.95
N ILE A 276 18.98 -7.76 -11.63
CA ILE A 276 19.26 -8.17 -10.24
C ILE A 276 20.72 -7.78 -9.94
N ARG A 277 20.92 -6.85 -9.01
CA ARG A 277 22.25 -6.48 -8.48
C ARG A 277 22.34 -6.85 -7.02
#